data_AF-A0A7R9WC49-F1
#
_entry.id   AF-A0A7R9WC49-F1
#
_cell.length_a   1.000
_cell.length_b   1.000
_cell.length_c   1.000
_cell.angle_alpha   90.00
_cell.angle_beta   90.00
_cell.angle_gamma   90.00
#
_symmetry.space_group_name_H-M   'P 1'
#
loop_
_entity.id
_entity.type
_entity.pdbx_description
1 polymer ?
#
loop_
_entity_poly.entity_id
_entity_poly.type
_entity_poly.pdbx_seq_one_letter_code
_entity_poly.pdbx_strand_id
1 'polypeptide(L)'
;FTNVLNLVIDNHAQWFVVVPGALNLVQGPVNYQMCLRMGVKAENLQLVGHWIPRELVDNIPDDCKRRIARAKSGHGGNEGSKKPRRVLIPVGGAGAQRKFIVEFMRALGPLVKAGEVQLFLNAGDHKHMKKAFLRALDEMGVKDFDTVGTAEGVKKFHDRLLDPTNEPHANVTLFAFDDYFPAVATTDVLSRVTDILACKPSELAFYPVPKLMIRRVGDHEQYSALRAAELGDGTLEAREISDAMCNMDLFVGGYELLTQMNESIMANKEIGLYDGCKNAVKIALEKAKA
;
A
#
# COMPACT_ATOMS: atom_id res chain seq x y z
N PHE A 1 28.07 -4.09 -19.97
CA PHE A 1 26.68 -4.43 -19.63
C PHE A 1 25.71 -3.82 -20.63
N THR A 2 25.78 -4.14 -21.91
CA THR A 2 24.96 -3.45 -22.94
C THR A 2 23.48 -3.83 -22.91
N ASN A 3 23.15 -5.01 -22.38
CA ASN A 3 21.79 -5.58 -22.40
C ASN A 3 21.18 -5.71 -20.99
N VAL A 4 21.71 -5.00 -19.99
CA VAL A 4 21.17 -5.03 -18.63
C VAL A 4 20.22 -3.87 -18.41
N LEU A 5 19.00 -4.19 -17.96
CA LEU A 5 18.07 -3.24 -17.38
C LEU A 5 18.13 -3.39 -15.87
N ASN A 6 18.47 -2.32 -15.16
CA ASN A 6 18.45 -2.27 -13.71
C ASN A 6 17.16 -1.58 -13.25
N LEU A 7 16.33 -2.28 -12.48
CA LEU A 7 15.12 -1.72 -11.89
C LEU A 7 15.49 -1.10 -10.53
N VAL A 8 15.52 0.23 -10.46
CA VAL A 8 15.85 0.95 -9.23
C VAL A 8 14.60 1.00 -8.35
N ILE A 9 14.59 0.15 -7.31
CA ILE A 9 13.43 -0.03 -6.41
C ILE A 9 13.34 1.01 -5.29
N ASP A 10 14.46 1.64 -4.93
CA ASP A 10 14.49 2.74 -3.96
C ASP A 10 14.18 4.07 -4.68
N ASN A 11 13.62 5.03 -3.95
CA ASN A 11 13.39 6.40 -4.43
C ASN A 11 14.48 7.37 -3.96
N HIS A 12 15.45 6.87 -3.19
CA HIS A 12 16.67 7.56 -2.79
C HIS A 12 17.83 7.20 -3.72
N ALA A 13 18.41 8.21 -4.37
CA ALA A 13 19.55 7.99 -5.25
C ALA A 13 20.80 7.64 -4.43
N GLN A 14 21.36 6.45 -4.67
CA GLN A 14 22.58 5.95 -4.04
C GLN A 14 23.41 5.17 -5.06
N TRP A 15 24.73 5.17 -4.89
CA TRP A 15 25.63 4.51 -5.85
C TRP A 15 25.40 3.00 -5.95
N PHE A 16 24.97 2.34 -4.88
CA PHE A 16 24.76 0.89 -4.88
C PHE A 16 23.41 0.46 -5.48
N VAL A 17 22.48 1.39 -5.71
CA VAL A 17 21.19 1.09 -6.38
C VAL A 17 21.25 1.27 -7.89
N VAL A 18 22.35 1.80 -8.42
CA VAL A 18 22.59 1.98 -9.85
C VAL A 18 23.70 1.05 -10.35
N VAL A 19 23.60 0.63 -11.61
CA VAL A 19 24.60 -0.24 -12.25
C VAL A 19 25.31 0.54 -13.36
N PRO A 20 26.62 0.81 -13.24
CA PRO A 20 27.38 1.48 -14.28
C PRO A 20 27.33 0.76 -15.63
N GLY A 21 27.00 1.50 -16.68
CA GLY A 21 26.91 0.98 -18.04
C GLY A 21 25.66 0.14 -18.34
N ALA A 22 24.74 -0.02 -17.38
CA ALA A 22 23.40 -0.53 -17.62
C ALA A 22 22.42 0.64 -17.84
N LEU A 23 21.25 0.35 -18.42
CA LEU A 23 20.13 1.29 -18.41
C LEU A 23 19.41 1.16 -17.06
N ASN A 24 19.48 2.22 -16.25
CA ASN A 24 18.87 2.29 -14.93
C ASN A 24 17.46 2.86 -15.08
N LEU A 25 16.46 2.06 -14.78
CA LEU A 25 15.05 2.44 -14.83
C LEU A 25 14.63 2.91 -13.44
N VAL A 26 14.06 4.11 -13.35
CA VAL A 26 13.62 4.71 -12.07
C VAL A 26 12.11 4.96 -12.10
N GLN A 27 11.51 4.96 -10.91
CA GLN A 27 10.06 5.04 -10.74
C GLN A 27 9.49 6.45 -10.51
N GLY A 28 10.35 7.42 -10.18
CA GLY A 28 9.90 8.76 -9.80
C GLY A 28 10.83 9.87 -10.32
N PRO A 29 10.28 11.07 -10.59
CA PRO A 29 11.06 12.19 -11.12
C PRO A 29 12.12 12.68 -10.12
N VAL A 30 11.86 12.61 -8.81
CA VAL A 30 12.85 12.98 -7.78
C VAL A 30 14.07 12.08 -7.86
N ASN A 31 13.87 10.76 -7.88
CA ASN A 31 14.99 9.82 -8.01
C ASN A 31 15.75 9.99 -9.33
N TYR A 32 15.03 10.22 -10.45
CA TYR A 32 15.65 10.55 -11.74
C TYR A 32 16.60 11.75 -11.63
N GLN A 33 16.11 12.87 -11.08
CA GLN A 33 16.89 14.09 -10.90
C GLN A 33 18.08 13.89 -9.95
N MET A 34 17.88 13.16 -8.84
CA MET A 34 18.96 12.90 -7.89
C MET A 34 20.04 11.98 -8.48
N CYS A 35 19.67 10.98 -9.28
CA CYS A 35 20.64 10.15 -10.01
C CYS A 35 21.49 10.98 -10.99
N LEU A 36 20.87 11.93 -11.71
CA LEU A 36 21.61 12.85 -12.57
C LEU A 36 22.60 13.71 -11.77
N ARG A 37 22.17 14.26 -10.62
CA ARG A 37 23.05 15.04 -9.73
C ARG A 37 24.20 14.22 -9.16
N MET A 38 23.95 12.93 -8.90
CA MET A 38 24.97 11.98 -8.46
C MET A 38 26.00 11.69 -9.57
N GLY A 39 25.71 12.00 -10.84
CA GLY A 39 26.62 11.81 -11.97
C GLY A 39 26.27 10.62 -12.85
N VAL A 40 25.08 10.01 -12.68
CA VAL A 40 24.58 9.01 -13.63
C VAL A 40 24.28 9.71 -14.95
N LYS A 41 24.86 9.21 -16.05
CA LYS A 41 24.64 9.80 -17.38
C LYS A 41 23.18 9.62 -17.81
N ALA A 42 22.61 10.65 -18.44
CA ALA A 42 21.23 10.61 -18.93
C ALA A 42 20.95 9.47 -19.92
N GLU A 43 21.94 9.10 -20.76
CA GLU A 43 21.84 7.95 -21.67
C GLU A 43 21.67 6.59 -20.96
N ASN A 44 22.03 6.52 -19.67
CA ASN A 44 21.97 5.32 -18.83
C ASN A 44 20.84 5.40 -17.79
N LEU A 45 19.90 6.34 -17.94
CA LEU A 45 18.84 6.58 -16.95
C LEU A 45 17.50 6.86 -17.64
N GLN A 46 16.43 6.21 -17.18
CA GLN A 46 15.09 6.43 -17.74
C GLN A 46 14.01 6.38 -16.66
N LEU A 47 13.14 7.38 -16.64
CA LEU A 47 11.91 7.37 -15.83
C LEU A 47 10.86 6.49 -16.51
N VAL A 48 10.37 5.46 -15.82
CA VAL A 48 9.42 4.49 -16.39
C VAL A 48 8.10 4.35 -15.63
N GLY A 49 7.98 4.95 -14.45
CA GLY A 49 6.79 4.87 -13.59
C GLY A 49 6.92 3.84 -12.46
N HIS A 50 5.88 3.73 -11.64
CA HIS A 50 5.87 2.94 -10.42
C HIS A 50 5.90 1.43 -10.66
N TRP A 51 6.61 0.72 -9.78
CA TRP A 51 6.77 -0.74 -9.82
C TRP A 51 5.53 -1.45 -9.28
N ILE A 52 4.45 -1.43 -10.05
CA ILE A 52 3.17 -2.01 -9.63
C ILE A 52 2.91 -3.34 -10.35
N PRO A 53 2.48 -4.39 -9.64
CA PRO A 53 2.02 -5.63 -10.26
C PRO A 53 0.93 -5.38 -11.29
N ARG A 54 1.03 -6.05 -12.44
CA ARG A 54 0.08 -5.89 -13.56
C ARG A 54 -1.38 -6.06 -13.09
N GLU A 55 -1.65 -7.04 -12.23
CA GLU A 55 -3.01 -7.29 -11.74
C GLU A 55 -3.58 -6.07 -11.00
N LEU A 56 -2.78 -5.37 -10.19
CA LEU A 56 -3.24 -4.15 -9.53
C LEU A 56 -3.51 -3.05 -10.56
N VAL A 57 -2.60 -2.83 -11.51
CA VAL A 57 -2.76 -1.79 -12.55
C VAL A 57 -3.99 -2.01 -13.42
N ASP A 58 -4.20 -3.24 -13.89
CA ASP A 58 -5.29 -3.61 -14.79
C ASP A 58 -6.66 -3.42 -14.10
N ASN A 59 -6.74 -3.60 -12.78
CA ASN A 59 -7.98 -3.53 -12.01
C ASN A 59 -8.26 -2.20 -11.31
N ILE A 60 -7.36 -1.20 -11.39
CA ILE A 60 -7.55 0.14 -10.79
C ILE A 60 -8.97 0.71 -11.02
N PRO A 61 -9.55 0.72 -12.25
CA PRO A 61 -10.85 1.34 -12.46
C PRO A 61 -11.96 0.69 -11.64
N ASP A 62 -11.98 -0.64 -11.58
CA ASP A 62 -13.02 -1.38 -10.86
C ASP A 62 -12.78 -1.35 -9.34
N ASP A 63 -11.53 -1.49 -8.92
CA ASP A 63 -11.17 -1.44 -7.50
C ASP A 63 -11.46 -0.04 -6.91
N CYS A 64 -11.10 1.04 -7.63
CA CYS A 64 -11.41 2.41 -7.22
C CYS A 64 -12.92 2.68 -7.18
N LYS A 65 -13.69 2.22 -8.17
CA LYS A 65 -15.16 2.33 -8.15
C LYS A 65 -15.76 1.62 -6.93
N ARG A 66 -15.30 0.41 -6.59
CA ARG A 66 -15.78 -0.32 -5.40
C ARG A 66 -15.42 0.42 -4.10
N ARG A 67 -14.20 0.95 -3.99
CA ARG A 67 -13.78 1.77 -2.83
C ARG A 67 -14.63 3.04 -2.70
N ILE A 68 -14.91 3.75 -3.81
CA ILE A 68 -15.76 4.95 -3.81
C ILE A 68 -17.20 4.59 -3.40
N ALA A 69 -17.77 3.52 -3.95
CA ALA A 69 -19.12 3.07 -3.59
C ALA A 69 -19.21 2.72 -2.10
N ARG A 70 -18.21 2.01 -1.57
CA ARG A 70 -18.10 1.72 -0.14
C ARG A 70 -17.92 3.00 0.68
N ALA A 71 -17.10 3.94 0.22
CA ALA A 71 -16.92 5.26 0.83
C ALA A 71 -18.26 5.98 1.02
N LYS A 72 -19.05 6.06 -0.06
CA LYS A 72 -20.34 6.77 -0.09
C LYS A 72 -21.48 6.06 0.65
N SER A 73 -21.40 4.74 0.86
CA SER A 73 -22.46 3.99 1.56
C SER A 73 -22.83 4.63 2.91
N GLY A 74 -24.13 4.79 3.17
CA GLY A 74 -24.65 5.39 4.39
C GLY A 74 -24.41 6.90 4.57
N HIS A 75 -23.90 7.63 3.57
CA HIS A 75 -23.69 9.09 3.64
C HIS A 75 -24.58 9.83 2.63
N GLY A 76 -25.02 11.05 2.95
CA GLY A 76 -25.57 12.00 1.97
C GLY A 76 -26.78 11.51 1.16
N GLY A 77 -27.61 10.64 1.70
CA GLY A 77 -28.78 10.05 1.00
C GLY A 77 -28.44 8.90 0.05
N ASN A 78 -27.19 8.42 0.01
CA ASN A 78 -26.82 7.22 -0.73
C ASN A 78 -27.44 5.98 -0.08
N GLU A 79 -27.86 5.01 -0.91
CA GLU A 79 -28.49 3.78 -0.46
C GLU A 79 -27.56 2.89 0.38
N GLY A 80 -28.16 2.10 1.27
CA GLY A 80 -27.47 1.12 2.12
C GLY A 80 -26.95 1.66 3.46
N SER A 81 -26.52 0.76 4.33
CA SER A 81 -25.90 1.11 5.61
C SER A 81 -24.44 1.55 5.42
N LYS A 82 -23.96 2.44 6.30
CA LYS A 82 -22.52 2.79 6.37
C LYS A 82 -21.70 1.50 6.51
N LYS A 83 -20.78 1.28 5.57
CA LYS A 83 -19.86 0.14 5.62
C LYS A 83 -18.56 0.50 6.32
N PRO A 84 -17.98 -0.41 7.13
CA PRO A 84 -16.69 -0.18 7.78
C PRO A 84 -15.57 0.07 6.78
N ARG A 85 -14.63 0.95 7.11
CA ARG A 85 -13.42 1.15 6.31
C ARG A 85 -12.45 -0.01 6.50
N ARG A 86 -12.02 -0.62 5.40
CA ARG A 86 -11.04 -1.71 5.40
C ARG A 86 -9.64 -1.13 5.39
N VAL A 87 -8.94 -1.24 6.52
CA VAL A 87 -7.57 -0.75 6.70
C VAL A 87 -6.61 -1.92 6.68
N LEU A 88 -5.75 -1.96 5.66
CA LEU A 88 -4.64 -2.91 5.59
C LEU A 88 -3.42 -2.30 6.27
N ILE A 89 -2.92 -3.02 7.27
CA ILE A 89 -1.70 -2.66 8.00
C ILE A 89 -0.67 -3.77 7.72
N PRO A 90 0.15 -3.62 6.67
CA PRO A 90 1.24 -4.54 6.40
C PRO A 90 2.46 -4.18 7.24
N VAL A 91 3.11 -5.20 7.79
CA VAL A 91 4.41 -5.01 8.43
C VAL A 91 5.50 -5.27 7.40
N GLY A 92 6.25 -4.22 7.08
CA GLY A 92 7.47 -4.32 6.28
C GLY A 92 8.73 -4.36 7.17
N GLY A 93 9.75 -5.10 6.72
CA GLY A 93 11.06 -5.18 7.37
C GLY A 93 11.05 -5.93 8.72
N ALA A 94 12.21 -6.00 9.37
CA ALA A 94 12.45 -6.78 10.60
C ALA A 94 11.73 -6.26 11.87
N GLY A 95 10.57 -5.63 11.76
CA GLY A 95 9.74 -5.17 12.87
C GLY A 95 10.11 -3.80 13.44
N ALA A 96 10.88 -2.98 12.72
CA ALA A 96 11.32 -1.65 13.19
C ALA A 96 10.16 -0.70 13.54
N GLN A 97 8.98 -0.88 12.94
CA GLN A 97 7.78 -0.06 13.20
C GLN A 97 6.82 -0.66 14.22
N ARG A 98 7.19 -1.78 14.85
CA ARG A 98 6.32 -2.54 15.75
C ARG A 98 5.63 -1.65 16.80
N LYS A 99 6.40 -0.75 17.43
CA LYS A 99 5.87 0.13 18.48
C LYS A 99 4.74 1.01 17.96
N PHE A 100 4.99 1.74 16.87
CA PHE A 100 4.00 2.64 16.27
C PHE A 100 2.76 1.87 15.83
N ILE A 101 2.92 0.74 15.13
CA ILE A 101 1.80 -0.05 14.63
C ILE A 101 0.93 -0.57 15.78
N VAL A 102 1.54 -1.09 16.85
CA VAL A 102 0.79 -1.60 18.00
C VAL A 102 0.05 -0.47 18.73
N GLU A 103 0.67 0.71 18.88
CA GLU A 103 0.00 1.88 19.45
C GLU A 103 -1.15 2.37 18.56
N PHE A 104 -0.96 2.37 17.24
CA PHE A 104 -2.00 2.73 16.27
C PHE A 104 -3.17 1.76 16.30
N MET A 105 -2.91 0.45 16.37
CA MET A 105 -3.96 -0.56 16.54
C MET A 105 -4.79 -0.32 17.80
N ARG A 106 -4.16 0.00 18.93
CA ARG A 106 -4.89 0.31 20.18
C ARG A 106 -5.75 1.55 20.01
N ALA A 107 -5.25 2.59 19.34
CA ALA A 107 -6.01 3.80 19.06
C ALA A 107 -7.22 3.55 18.14
N LEU A 108 -7.11 2.60 17.20
CA LEU A 108 -8.23 2.15 16.35
C LEU A 108 -9.25 1.26 17.09
N GLY A 109 -8.93 0.75 18.28
CA GLY A 109 -9.76 -0.19 19.03
C GLY A 109 -11.22 0.24 19.22
N PRO A 110 -11.53 1.50 19.58
CA PRO A 110 -12.91 1.99 19.65
C PRO A 110 -13.66 1.88 18.31
N LEU A 111 -13.02 2.26 17.19
CA LEU A 111 -13.62 2.20 15.85
C LEU A 111 -13.86 0.75 15.38
N VAL A 112 -12.94 -0.16 15.72
CA VAL A 112 -13.09 -1.60 15.44
C VAL A 112 -14.26 -2.21 16.22
N LYS A 113 -14.40 -1.86 17.51
CA LYS A 113 -15.51 -2.34 18.34
C LYS A 113 -16.86 -1.79 17.90
N ALA A 114 -16.89 -0.54 17.41
CA ALA A 114 -18.08 0.08 16.86
C ALA A 114 -18.48 -0.46 15.48
N GLY A 115 -17.63 -1.27 14.83
CA GLY A 115 -17.88 -1.76 13.49
C GLY A 115 -17.71 -0.70 12.40
N GLU A 116 -16.94 0.36 12.68
CA GLU A 116 -16.64 1.43 11.73
C GLU A 116 -15.34 1.18 10.94
N VAL A 117 -14.46 0.33 11.47
CA VAL A 117 -13.20 -0.06 10.86
C VAL A 117 -13.04 -1.57 10.89
N GLN A 118 -12.61 -2.13 9.76
CA GLN A 118 -12.13 -3.51 9.62
C GLN A 118 -10.61 -3.49 9.45
N LEU A 119 -9.89 -4.24 10.28
CA LEU A 119 -8.42 -4.33 10.22
C LEU A 119 -7.98 -5.60 9.50
N PHE A 120 -7.19 -5.43 8.44
CA PHE A 120 -6.42 -6.49 7.82
C PHE A 120 -4.98 -6.36 8.32
N LEU A 121 -4.61 -7.20 9.29
CA LEU A 121 -3.31 -7.15 9.93
C LEU A 121 -2.38 -8.13 9.25
N ASN A 122 -1.45 -7.67 8.41
CA ASN A 122 -0.51 -8.55 7.74
C ASN A 122 0.83 -8.57 8.50
N ALA A 123 1.01 -9.62 9.32
CA ALA A 123 2.23 -9.87 10.08
C ALA A 123 3.33 -10.58 9.27
N GLY A 124 3.04 -10.98 8.03
CA GLY A 124 3.94 -11.76 7.20
C GLY A 124 4.38 -13.07 7.88
N ASP A 125 5.65 -13.44 7.73
CA ASP A 125 6.29 -14.58 8.39
C ASP A 125 6.92 -14.22 9.76
N HIS A 126 6.70 -12.99 10.24
CA HIS A 126 7.32 -12.47 11.45
C HIS A 126 6.59 -12.95 12.72
N LYS A 127 7.02 -14.09 13.29
CA LYS A 127 6.46 -14.65 14.54
C LYS A 127 6.36 -13.66 15.69
N HIS A 128 7.37 -12.80 15.86
CA HIS A 128 7.38 -11.77 16.91
C HIS A 128 6.31 -10.68 16.68
N MET A 129 5.99 -10.39 15.43
CA MET A 129 4.94 -9.45 15.04
C MET A 129 3.55 -10.05 15.24
N LYS A 130 3.35 -11.30 14.84
CA LYS A 130 2.14 -12.08 15.15
C LYS A 130 1.84 -12.03 16.64
N LYS A 131 2.84 -12.31 17.50
CA LYS A 131 2.70 -12.22 18.97
C LYS A 131 2.36 -10.80 19.44
N ALA A 132 2.91 -9.77 18.80
CA ALA A 132 2.60 -8.38 19.14
C ALA A 132 1.14 -8.03 18.83
N PHE A 133 0.65 -8.43 17.66
CA PHE A 133 -0.74 -8.21 17.25
C PHE A 133 -1.70 -8.95 18.17
N LEU A 134 -1.45 -10.23 18.47
CA LEU A 134 -2.30 -10.99 19.40
C LEU A 134 -2.38 -10.33 20.78
N ARG A 135 -1.26 -9.84 21.31
CA ARG A 135 -1.24 -9.10 22.57
C ARG A 135 -2.03 -7.79 22.48
N ALA A 136 -1.87 -7.04 21.38
CA ALA A 136 -2.60 -5.79 21.19
C ALA A 136 -4.11 -6.03 21.11
N LEU A 137 -4.54 -7.07 20.39
CA LEU A 137 -5.95 -7.46 20.28
C LEU A 137 -6.54 -7.86 21.65
N ASP A 138 -5.79 -8.61 22.46
CA ASP A 138 -6.20 -8.96 23.83
C ASP A 138 -6.33 -7.71 24.72
N GLU A 139 -5.37 -6.80 24.69
CA GLU A 139 -5.43 -5.50 25.41
C GLU A 139 -6.60 -4.63 24.93
N MET A 140 -6.95 -4.72 23.64
CA MET A 140 -8.13 -4.08 23.08
C MET A 140 -9.42 -4.81 23.48
N GLY A 141 -9.38 -6.03 24.01
CA GLY A 141 -10.56 -6.85 24.27
C GLY A 141 -11.26 -7.38 23.02
N VAL A 142 -10.53 -7.47 21.89
CA VAL A 142 -11.01 -8.05 20.62
C VAL A 142 -10.68 -9.54 20.63
N LYS A 143 -11.67 -10.36 20.96
CA LYS A 143 -11.52 -11.83 21.04
C LYS A 143 -11.95 -12.56 19.78
N ASP A 144 -12.85 -11.97 19.00
CA ASP A 144 -13.37 -12.52 17.76
C ASP A 144 -12.59 -11.91 16.59
N PHE A 145 -11.77 -12.73 15.93
CA PHE A 145 -11.01 -12.36 14.75
C PHE A 145 -10.64 -13.61 13.93
N ASP A 146 -10.55 -13.45 12.62
CA ASP A 146 -10.10 -14.52 11.72
C ASP A 146 -8.57 -14.58 11.66
N THR A 147 -8.02 -15.78 11.41
CA THR A 147 -6.60 -15.94 11.06
C THR A 147 -6.45 -16.65 9.73
N VAL A 148 -5.63 -16.08 8.83
CA VAL A 148 -5.31 -16.65 7.52
C VAL A 148 -3.81 -16.88 7.44
N GLY A 149 -3.40 -18.11 7.13
CA GLY A 149 -1.97 -18.51 7.11
C GLY A 149 -1.51 -19.24 5.86
N THR A 150 -2.33 -19.26 4.80
CA THR A 150 -1.97 -19.92 3.53
C THR A 150 -2.28 -19.00 2.35
N ALA A 151 -1.53 -19.14 1.25
CA ALA A 151 -1.78 -18.39 0.02
C ALA A 151 -3.19 -18.65 -0.55
N GLU A 152 -3.68 -19.89 -0.48
CA GLU A 152 -5.04 -20.25 -0.87
C GLU A 152 -6.09 -19.53 0.02
N GLY A 153 -5.82 -19.43 1.33
CA GLY A 153 -6.67 -18.70 2.26
C GLY A 153 -6.74 -17.20 1.94
N VAL A 154 -5.60 -16.59 1.61
CA VAL A 154 -5.55 -15.18 1.17
C VAL A 154 -6.38 -14.98 -0.10
N LYS A 155 -6.22 -15.87 -1.09
CA LYS A 155 -6.99 -15.83 -2.33
C LYS A 155 -8.49 -15.99 -2.07
N LYS A 156 -8.91 -16.97 -1.27
CA LYS A 156 -10.32 -17.17 -0.90
C LYS A 156 -10.91 -15.94 -0.19
N PHE A 157 -10.15 -15.34 0.73
CA PHE A 157 -10.55 -14.12 1.42
C PHE A 157 -10.74 -12.96 0.43
N HIS A 158 -9.75 -12.73 -0.43
CA HIS A 158 -9.79 -11.74 -1.49
C HIS A 158 -10.97 -11.94 -2.45
N ASP A 159 -11.10 -13.13 -3.03
CA ASP A 159 -12.10 -13.43 -4.06
C ASP A 159 -13.52 -13.23 -3.51
N ARG A 160 -13.75 -13.62 -2.24
CA ARG A 160 -15.03 -13.36 -1.55
C ARG A 160 -15.32 -11.86 -1.44
N LEU A 161 -14.32 -11.04 -1.09
CA LEU A 161 -14.50 -9.61 -0.85
C LEU A 161 -14.49 -8.75 -2.13
N LEU A 162 -14.23 -9.33 -3.30
CA LEU A 162 -14.48 -8.67 -4.58
C LEU A 162 -15.98 -8.41 -4.80
N ASP A 163 -16.84 -9.28 -4.28
CA ASP A 163 -18.28 -9.01 -4.20
C ASP A 163 -18.54 -7.99 -3.08
N PRO A 164 -19.06 -6.81 -3.39
CA PRO A 164 -19.27 -5.75 -2.42
C PRO A 164 -20.34 -6.09 -1.38
N THR A 165 -21.16 -7.12 -1.58
CA THR A 165 -22.17 -7.58 -0.61
C THR A 165 -21.56 -8.41 0.53
N ASN A 166 -20.35 -8.93 0.33
CA ASN A 166 -19.66 -9.72 1.32
C ASN A 166 -18.84 -8.86 2.29
N GLU A 167 -18.82 -9.28 3.55
CA GLU A 167 -17.95 -8.76 4.59
C GLU A 167 -17.11 -9.90 5.22
N PRO A 168 -15.95 -9.57 5.81
CA PRO A 168 -15.28 -10.45 6.76
C PRO A 168 -16.23 -10.93 7.86
N HIS A 169 -15.96 -12.11 8.45
CA HIS A 169 -16.75 -12.62 9.56
C HIS A 169 -16.60 -11.73 10.81
N ALA A 170 -15.38 -11.25 11.06
CA ALA A 170 -15.06 -10.35 12.17
C ALA A 170 -14.43 -9.04 11.68
N ASN A 171 -14.43 -8.01 12.54
CA ASN A 171 -13.81 -6.71 12.24
C ASN A 171 -12.28 -6.75 12.21
N VAL A 172 -11.66 -7.89 12.53
CA VAL A 172 -10.22 -8.09 12.43
C VAL A 172 -9.95 -9.40 11.72
N THR A 173 -9.01 -9.36 10.77
CA THR A 173 -8.43 -10.54 10.13
C THR A 173 -6.90 -10.46 10.23
N LEU A 174 -6.29 -11.46 10.85
CA LEU A 174 -4.85 -11.59 11.01
C LEU A 174 -4.27 -12.48 9.92
N PHE A 175 -3.39 -11.94 9.09
CA PHE A 175 -2.62 -12.68 8.11
C PHE A 175 -1.23 -12.96 8.68
N ALA A 176 -0.92 -14.23 8.91
CA ALA A 176 0.36 -14.65 9.48
C ALA A 176 0.74 -16.04 8.98
N PHE A 177 1.95 -16.17 8.45
CA PHE A 177 2.40 -17.35 7.70
C PHE A 177 3.59 -18.01 8.41
N ASP A 178 3.72 -19.32 8.24
CA ASP A 178 4.97 -20.02 8.61
C ASP A 178 6.01 -19.96 7.48
N ASP A 179 5.55 -19.82 6.23
CA ASP A 179 6.38 -19.72 5.03
C ASP A 179 6.56 -18.27 4.54
N TYR A 180 7.75 -17.95 4.05
CA TYR A 180 8.13 -16.61 3.59
C TYR A 180 7.39 -16.15 2.32
N PHE A 181 7.28 -17.00 1.29
CA PHE A 181 6.73 -16.60 -0.01
C PHE A 181 5.27 -16.13 0.03
N PRO A 182 4.35 -16.84 0.71
CA PRO A 182 2.98 -16.35 0.90
C PRO A 182 2.91 -14.98 1.59
N ALA A 183 3.82 -14.70 2.53
CA ALA A 183 3.85 -13.44 3.27
C ALA A 183 4.10 -12.24 2.36
N VAL A 184 5.00 -12.36 1.39
CA VAL A 184 5.40 -11.26 0.50
C VAL A 184 4.26 -10.85 -0.45
N ALA A 185 3.57 -11.81 -1.05
CA ALA A 185 2.50 -11.54 -2.02
C ALA A 185 1.16 -11.13 -1.40
N THR A 186 0.99 -11.31 -0.08
CA THR A 186 -0.30 -11.09 0.59
C THR A 186 -0.76 -9.64 0.48
N THR A 187 0.14 -8.66 0.60
CA THR A 187 -0.21 -7.24 0.50
C THR A 187 -0.72 -6.89 -0.90
N ASP A 188 -0.13 -7.44 -1.95
CA ASP A 188 -0.52 -7.20 -3.34
C ASP A 188 -1.95 -7.68 -3.59
N VAL A 189 -2.25 -8.90 -3.13
CA VAL A 189 -3.59 -9.50 -3.27
C VAL A 189 -4.62 -8.72 -2.45
N LEU A 190 -4.34 -8.44 -1.18
CA LEU A 190 -5.30 -7.76 -0.30
C LEU A 190 -5.52 -6.29 -0.68
N SER A 191 -4.57 -5.66 -1.36
CA SER A 191 -4.68 -4.27 -1.81
C SER A 191 -5.94 -4.04 -2.64
N ARG A 192 -6.37 -5.01 -3.46
CA ARG A 192 -7.58 -4.94 -4.31
C ARG A 192 -8.91 -4.83 -3.56
N VAL A 193 -8.94 -5.26 -2.29
CA VAL A 193 -10.12 -5.28 -1.42
C VAL A 193 -9.96 -4.40 -0.18
N THR A 194 -8.91 -3.60 -0.14
CA THR A 194 -8.56 -2.64 0.92
C THR A 194 -9.04 -1.25 0.56
N ASP A 195 -9.59 -0.48 1.51
CA ASP A 195 -9.95 0.93 1.29
C ASP A 195 -8.78 1.86 1.57
N ILE A 196 -8.01 1.56 2.63
CA ILE A 196 -6.89 2.37 3.12
C ILE A 196 -5.68 1.47 3.37
N LEU A 197 -4.56 1.77 2.72
CA LEU A 197 -3.28 1.15 2.98
C LEU A 197 -2.50 1.99 4.01
N ALA A 198 -2.44 1.52 5.25
CA ALA A 198 -1.68 2.17 6.32
C ALA A 198 -0.25 1.62 6.35
N CYS A 199 0.64 2.25 5.58
CA CYS A 199 1.99 1.75 5.34
C CYS A 199 3.06 2.83 5.53
N LYS A 200 4.28 2.39 5.79
CA LYS A 200 5.43 3.29 5.77
C LYS A 200 5.71 3.80 4.36
N PRO A 201 6.24 5.02 4.20
CA PRO A 201 6.45 5.64 2.89
C PRO A 201 7.67 5.08 2.15
N SER A 202 7.64 3.78 1.86
CA SER A 202 8.72 3.03 1.22
C SER A 202 8.24 2.42 -0.10
N GLU A 203 8.40 1.13 -0.32
CA GLU A 203 7.97 0.43 -1.54
C GLU A 203 6.44 0.52 -1.74
N LEU A 204 5.67 0.42 -0.64
CA LEU A 204 4.21 0.54 -0.69
C LEU A 204 3.70 1.96 -0.90
N ALA A 205 4.57 2.97 -0.84
CA ALA A 205 4.16 4.35 -1.07
C ALA A 205 3.69 4.60 -2.51
N PHE A 206 4.06 3.70 -3.42
CA PHE A 206 3.77 3.80 -4.85
C PHE A 206 2.49 3.07 -5.26
N TYR A 207 1.87 2.31 -4.34
CA TYR A 207 0.72 1.47 -4.64
C TYR A 207 -0.53 2.31 -4.98
N PRO A 208 -1.33 1.90 -5.97
CA PRO A 208 -2.55 2.61 -6.39
C PRO A 208 -3.73 2.30 -5.47
N VAL A 209 -3.55 2.56 -4.17
CA VAL A 209 -4.56 2.45 -3.11
C VAL A 209 -4.51 3.76 -2.32
N PRO A 210 -5.62 4.30 -1.79
CA PRO A 210 -5.57 5.40 -0.84
C PRO A 210 -4.66 5.05 0.34
N LYS A 211 -3.65 5.88 0.62
CA LYS A 211 -2.60 5.57 1.62
C LYS A 211 -2.67 6.48 2.84
N LEU A 212 -2.65 5.89 4.02
CA LEU A 212 -2.23 6.56 5.25
C LEU A 212 -0.74 6.32 5.44
N MET A 213 0.08 7.35 5.21
CA MET A 213 1.53 7.24 5.37
C MET A 213 1.88 7.29 6.86
N ILE A 214 2.15 6.13 7.45
CA ILE A 214 2.55 6.03 8.86
C ILE A 214 4.06 6.27 9.04
N ARG A 215 4.46 6.63 10.26
CA ARG A 215 5.82 7.02 10.66
C ARG A 215 6.90 6.18 9.99
N ARG A 216 7.79 6.80 9.24
CA ARG A 216 8.90 6.14 8.54
C ARG A 216 9.95 5.53 9.48
N VAL A 217 10.80 4.65 8.94
CA VAL A 217 11.99 4.12 9.62
C VAL A 217 13.25 4.81 9.11
N GLY A 218 13.37 4.94 7.79
CA GLY A 218 14.52 5.58 7.15
C GLY A 218 14.21 7.02 6.77
N ASP A 219 15.17 7.93 6.93
CA ASP A 219 14.96 9.35 6.57
C ASP A 219 14.68 9.56 5.08
N HIS A 220 15.24 8.72 4.24
CA HIS A 220 15.04 8.77 2.79
C HIS A 220 13.59 8.50 2.36
N GLU A 221 12.81 7.81 3.19
CA GLU A 221 11.40 7.48 2.96
C GLU A 221 10.51 8.75 2.99
N GLN A 222 11.00 9.89 3.52
CA GLN A 222 10.27 11.17 3.56
C GLN A 222 9.70 11.58 2.20
N TYR A 223 10.52 11.47 1.15
CA TYR A 223 10.18 11.98 -0.18
C TYR A 223 9.06 11.18 -0.83
N SER A 224 8.92 9.91 -0.47
CA SER A 224 7.86 9.05 -0.97
C SER A 224 6.50 9.41 -0.35
N ALA A 225 6.47 9.79 0.94
CA ALA A 225 5.24 10.31 1.56
C ALA A 225 4.77 11.59 0.89
N LEU A 226 5.69 12.54 0.71
CA LEU A 226 5.39 13.79 0.01
C LEU A 226 4.90 13.52 -1.42
N ARG A 227 5.55 12.61 -2.15
CA ARG A 227 5.15 12.27 -3.51
C ARG A 227 3.73 11.69 -3.57
N ALA A 228 3.36 10.79 -2.68
CA ALA A 228 2.01 10.25 -2.64
C ALA A 228 0.95 11.32 -2.32
N ALA A 229 1.28 12.25 -1.41
CA ALA A 229 0.41 13.39 -1.11
C ALA A 229 0.19 14.30 -2.33
N GLU A 230 1.27 14.66 -3.04
CA GLU A 230 1.19 15.49 -4.25
C GLU A 230 0.52 14.76 -5.44
N LEU A 231 0.60 13.43 -5.47
CA LEU A 231 -0.16 12.59 -6.41
C LEU A 231 -1.64 12.46 -6.05
N GLY A 232 -2.01 12.94 -4.87
CA GLY A 232 -3.37 12.90 -4.35
C GLY A 232 -3.82 11.51 -3.91
N ASP A 233 -2.93 10.52 -3.81
CA ASP A 233 -3.28 9.13 -3.50
C ASP A 233 -2.76 8.64 -2.13
N GLY A 234 -2.18 9.55 -1.34
CA GLY A 234 -1.79 9.30 0.04
C GLY A 234 -1.81 10.55 0.91
N THR A 235 -1.68 10.37 2.22
CA THR A 235 -1.50 11.46 3.17
C THR A 235 -0.04 11.91 3.24
N LEU A 236 0.20 13.07 3.87
CA LEU A 236 1.52 13.34 4.45
C LEU A 236 1.86 12.30 5.53
N GLU A 237 3.15 12.21 5.87
CA GLU A 237 3.63 11.33 6.94
C GLU A 237 3.00 11.67 8.29
N ALA A 238 2.25 10.74 8.86
CA ALA A 238 1.78 10.76 10.24
C ALA A 238 2.88 10.24 11.17
N ARG A 239 3.58 11.15 11.85
CA ARG A 239 4.73 10.80 12.71
C ARG A 239 4.30 10.32 14.09
N GLU A 240 3.18 10.85 14.57
CA GLU A 240 2.59 10.52 15.86
C GLU A 240 1.20 9.87 15.68
N ILE A 241 0.75 9.15 16.70
CA ILE A 241 -0.55 8.46 16.66
C ILE A 241 -1.72 9.44 16.49
N SER A 242 -1.61 10.64 17.08
CA SER A 242 -2.60 11.70 16.91
C SER A 242 -2.78 12.09 15.44
N ASP A 243 -1.69 12.22 14.69
CA ASP A 243 -1.72 12.59 13.28
C ASP A 243 -2.39 11.49 12.45
N ALA A 244 -2.09 10.23 12.77
CA ALA A 244 -2.69 9.08 12.12
C ALA A 244 -4.20 9.03 12.40
N MET A 245 -4.61 9.28 13.65
CA MET A 245 -6.01 9.29 14.04
C MET A 245 -6.78 10.47 13.42
N CYS A 246 -6.19 11.66 13.29
CA CYS A 246 -6.83 12.76 12.56
C CYS A 246 -7.14 12.40 11.10
N ASN A 247 -6.24 11.68 10.42
CA ASN A 247 -6.53 11.17 9.08
C ASN A 247 -7.62 10.09 9.10
N MET A 248 -7.62 9.20 10.09
CA MET A 248 -8.66 8.18 10.25
C MET A 248 -10.04 8.78 10.49
N ASP A 249 -10.14 9.88 11.24
CA ASP A 249 -11.39 10.61 11.45
C ASP A 249 -11.94 11.13 10.11
N LEU A 250 -11.08 11.63 9.22
CA LEU A 250 -11.49 12.04 7.87
C LEU A 250 -11.92 10.85 7.01
N PHE A 251 -11.20 9.73 7.07
CA PHE A 251 -11.51 8.53 6.30
C PHE A 251 -12.80 7.83 6.74
N VAL A 252 -13.11 7.86 8.04
CA VAL A 252 -14.25 7.18 8.64
C VAL A 252 -15.46 8.09 8.76
N GLY A 253 -15.25 9.39 9.03
CA GLY A 253 -16.31 10.38 9.22
C GLY A 253 -16.93 10.89 7.92
N GLY A 254 -16.23 10.77 6.79
CA GLY A 254 -16.72 11.22 5.48
C GLY A 254 -16.40 10.26 4.35
N TYR A 255 -16.72 10.69 3.12
CA TYR A 255 -16.43 9.94 1.89
C TYR A 255 -15.60 10.74 0.89
N GLU A 256 -15.48 12.05 1.09
CA GLU A 256 -14.89 13.02 0.17
C GLU A 256 -13.41 12.74 -0.05
N LEU A 257 -12.64 12.54 1.03
CA LEU A 257 -11.21 12.27 0.94
C LEU A 257 -10.93 10.96 0.20
N LEU A 258 -11.62 9.87 0.54
CA LEU A 258 -11.46 8.60 -0.17
C LEU A 258 -11.93 8.68 -1.62
N THR A 259 -12.96 9.49 -1.91
CA THR A 259 -13.43 9.71 -3.28
C THR A 259 -12.36 10.41 -4.10
N GLN A 260 -11.85 11.54 -3.60
CA GLN A 260 -10.78 12.31 -4.25
C GLN A 260 -9.52 11.45 -4.44
N MET A 261 -9.10 10.68 -3.42
CA MET A 261 -7.92 9.82 -3.56
C MET A 261 -8.07 8.75 -4.64
N ASN A 262 -9.23 8.11 -4.73
CA ASN A 262 -9.50 7.11 -5.77
C ASN A 262 -9.62 7.74 -7.17
N GLU A 263 -10.19 8.94 -7.28
CA GLU A 263 -10.22 9.70 -8.54
C GLU A 263 -8.81 10.09 -9.00
N SER A 264 -7.95 10.54 -8.08
CA SER A 264 -6.53 10.78 -8.36
C SER A 264 -5.80 9.51 -8.82
N ILE A 265 -6.05 8.35 -8.19
CA ILE A 265 -5.48 7.07 -8.64
C ILE A 265 -5.91 6.73 -10.07
N MET A 266 -7.20 6.90 -10.39
CA MET A 266 -7.68 6.67 -11.75
C MET A 266 -7.04 7.65 -12.76
N ALA A 267 -6.93 8.93 -12.43
CA ALA A 267 -6.26 9.91 -13.29
C ALA A 267 -4.76 9.60 -13.48
N ASN A 268 -4.07 9.18 -12.42
CA ASN A 268 -2.68 8.76 -12.45
C ASN A 268 -2.47 7.51 -13.32
N LYS A 269 -3.44 6.59 -13.35
CA LYS A 269 -3.41 5.46 -14.29
C LYS A 269 -3.46 5.91 -15.75
N GLU A 270 -4.33 6.85 -16.10
CA GLU A 270 -4.51 7.31 -17.49
C GLU A 270 -3.22 7.90 -18.07
N ILE A 271 -2.39 8.55 -17.24
CA ILE A 271 -1.08 9.07 -17.66
C ILE A 271 0.04 8.01 -17.61
N GLY A 272 -0.29 6.75 -17.31
CA GLY A 272 0.66 5.64 -17.24
C GLY A 272 1.59 5.66 -16.03
N LEU A 273 1.22 6.36 -14.94
CA LEU A 273 2.11 6.50 -13.78
C LEU A 273 2.50 5.15 -13.16
N TYR A 274 1.56 4.19 -13.15
CA TYR A 274 1.75 2.87 -12.56
C TYR A 274 2.30 1.82 -13.53
N ASP A 275 2.70 2.21 -14.75
CA ASP A 275 3.13 1.28 -15.81
C ASP A 275 4.62 0.88 -15.73
N GLY A 276 5.32 1.13 -14.61
CA GLY A 276 6.77 0.88 -14.49
C GLY A 276 7.20 -0.52 -14.90
N CYS A 277 6.54 -1.54 -14.37
CA CYS A 277 6.80 -2.95 -14.70
C CYS A 277 6.57 -3.24 -16.20
N LYS A 278 5.46 -2.75 -16.76
CA LYS A 278 5.10 -2.92 -18.18
C LYS A 278 6.10 -2.22 -19.10
N ASN A 279 6.51 -1.01 -18.75
CA ASN A 279 7.50 -0.23 -19.50
C ASN A 279 8.87 -0.89 -19.46
N ALA A 280 9.30 -1.44 -18.31
CA ALA A 280 10.55 -2.20 -18.22
C ALA A 280 10.56 -3.43 -19.14
N VAL A 281 9.47 -4.22 -19.18
CA VAL A 281 9.35 -5.37 -20.09
C VAL A 281 9.35 -4.92 -21.56
N LYS A 282 8.63 -3.84 -21.91
CA LYS A 282 8.63 -3.28 -23.26
C LYS A 282 10.04 -2.91 -23.72
N ILE A 283 10.79 -2.19 -22.89
CA ILE A 283 12.19 -1.80 -23.17
C ILE A 283 13.08 -3.05 -23.32
N ALA A 284 12.88 -4.07 -22.49
CA ALA A 284 13.63 -5.32 -22.59
C ALA A 284 13.41 -6.02 -23.94
N LEU A 285 12.15 -6.08 -24.39
CA LEU A 285 11.77 -6.67 -25.67
C LEU A 285 12.29 -5.88 -26.87
N GLU A 286 12.31 -4.55 -26.78
CA GLU A 286 12.90 -3.68 -27.81
C GLU A 286 14.41 -3.89 -27.92
N LYS A 287 15.12 -3.95 -26.79
CA LYS A 287 16.56 -4.24 -26.76
C LYS A 287 16.92 -5.64 -27.24
N ALA A 288 16.07 -6.63 -27.00
CA ALA A 288 16.31 -8.00 -27.48
C ALA A 288 16.20 -8.13 -29.01
N LYS A 289 15.56 -7.17 -29.69
CA LYS A 289 15.40 -7.14 -31.15
C LYS A 289 16.48 -6.34 -31.87
N ALA A 290 17.21 -5.49 -31.14
CA ALA A 290 18.27 -4.63 -31.65
C ALA A 290 19.62 -5.36 -31.67
#